data_AF-A0A292E5J0-F1
#
_entry.id   AF-A0A292E5J0-F1
#
_cell.length_a   1.000
_cell.length_b   1.000
_cell.length_c   1.000
_cell.angle_alpha   90.00
_cell.angle_beta   90.00
_cell.angle_gamma   90.00
#
_symmetry.space_group_name_H-M   'P 1'
#
loop_
_entity.id
_entity.type
_entity.pdbx_description
1 polymer ?
#
loop_
_entity_poly.entity_id
_entity_poly.type
_entity_poly.pdbx_seq_one_letter_code
_entity_poly.pdbx_strand_id
1 'polypeptide(L)' 'MTLQIIKVDKHGRDAAGDDYTYFAAPHVVAAGYAINQPTLIQYPNGKVETGNLVKFTPSGVAYIKREMAAHPV' A
#
# COMPACT_ATOMS: atom_id res chain seq x y z
N MET A 1 -19.19 -7.98 -0.61
CA MET A 1 -17.90 -7.34 -0.32
C MET A 1 -18.15 -5.83 -0.38
N THR A 2 -18.13 -5.14 0.76
CA THR A 2 -18.39 -3.70 0.81
C THR A 2 -17.09 -2.98 0.47
N LEU A 3 -17.06 -2.23 -0.62
CA LEU A 3 -15.92 -1.36 -0.96
C LEU A 3 -15.91 -0.21 0.06
N GLN A 4 -15.00 -0.28 1.03
CA GLN A 4 -14.77 0.84 1.94
C GLN A 4 -14.11 1.99 1.17
N ILE A 5 -14.64 3.20 1.35
CA ILE A 5 -14.03 4.43 0.84
C ILE A 5 -13.09 4.94 1.92
N ILE A 6 -11.80 5.02 1.60
CA ILE A 6 -10.77 5.57 2.48
C ILE A 6 -10.68 7.08 2.24
N LYS A 7 -10.75 7.86 3.31
CA LYS A 7 -10.52 9.31 3.22
C LYS A 7 -9.03 9.59 3.23
N VAL A 8 -8.57 10.37 2.26
CA VAL A 8 -7.16 10.73 2.10
C VAL A 8 -6.98 12.25 2.06
N ASP A 9 -5.77 12.71 2.35
CA ASP A 9 -5.34 14.08 2.16
C ASP A 9 -5.13 14.42 0.67
N LYS A 10 -4.68 15.64 0.38
CA LYS A 10 -4.38 16.08 -1.00
C LYS A 10 -3.25 15.31 -1.68
N HIS A 11 -2.47 14.53 -0.92
CA HIS A 11 -1.38 13.69 -1.40
C HIS A 11 -1.78 12.22 -1.53
N GLY A 12 -3.03 11.86 -1.21
CA GLY A 12 -3.50 10.48 -1.28
C GLY A 12 -3.07 9.63 -0.08
N ARG A 13 -2.79 10.26 1.06
CA ARG A 13 -2.45 9.58 2.31
C ARG A 13 -3.58 9.65 3.33
N ASP A 14 -3.81 8.58 4.07
CA ASP A 14 -4.80 8.59 5.15
C ASP A 14 -4.24 9.18 6.46
N ALA A 15 -5.04 9.12 7.53
CA ALA A 15 -4.67 9.64 8.85
C ALA A 15 -3.54 8.84 9.54
N ALA A 16 -3.29 7.59 9.12
CA ALA A 16 -2.16 6.78 9.59
C ALA A 16 -0.88 7.06 8.79
N GLY A 17 -0.99 7.81 7.68
CA GLY A 17 0.10 8.12 6.76
C GLY A 17 0.29 7.07 5.66
N ASP A 18 -0.62 6.10 5.54
CA ASP A 18 -0.58 5.10 4.48
C ASP A 18 -0.87 5.78 3.14
N ASP A 19 -0.06 5.49 2.12
CA ASP A 19 -0.17 6.09 0.79
C ASP A 19 -0.91 5.14 -0.18
N TYR A 20 -1.96 5.67 -0.80
CA TYR A 20 -2.85 4.90 -1.67
C TYR A 20 -2.62 5.16 -3.17
N THR A 21 -1.58 5.94 -3.50
CA THR A 21 -1.26 6.33 -4.87
C THR A 21 -0.17 5.48 -5.51
N TYR A 22 0.48 4.61 -4.73
CA TYR A 22 1.56 3.74 -5.17
C TYR A 22 1.15 2.28 -5.30
N PHE A 23 1.93 1.56 -6.10
CA PHE A 23 1.84 0.13 -6.29
C PHE A 23 3.15 -0.53 -5.87
N ALA A 24 3.06 -1.73 -5.30
CA ALA A 24 4.23 -2.58 -5.14
C ALA A 24 4.85 -2.88 -6.51
N ALA A 25 6.18 -2.87 -6.58
CA ALA A 25 6.90 -3.18 -7.80
C ALA A 25 6.53 -4.59 -8.32
N PRO A 26 6.42 -4.81 -9.65
CA PRO A 26 5.92 -6.08 -10.20
C PRO A 26 6.68 -7.31 -9.71
N HIS A 27 8.01 -7.23 -9.56
CA HIS A 27 8.82 -8.34 -9.08
C HIS A 27 8.56 -8.69 -7.60
N VAL A 28 8.22 -7.70 -6.76
CA VAL A 28 7.86 -7.91 -5.35
C VAL A 28 6.52 -8.64 -5.25
N VAL A 29 5.56 -8.30 -6.12
CA VAL A 29 4.26 -8.98 -6.21
C VAL A 29 4.41 -10.39 -6.75
N ALA A 30 5.18 -10.57 -7.84
CA ALA A 30 5.43 -11.88 -8.44
C ALA A 30 6.13 -12.86 -7.48
N ALA A 31 7.04 -12.35 -6.64
CA ALA A 31 7.69 -13.12 -5.58
C ALA A 31 6.77 -13.44 -4.38
N GLY A 32 5.53 -12.93 -4.37
CA GLY A 32 4.57 -13.15 -3.29
C GLY A 32 4.86 -12.36 -2.01
N TYR A 33 5.68 -11.30 -2.08
CA TYR A 33 6.06 -10.50 -0.93
C TYR A 33 5.06 -9.37 -0.61
N ALA A 34 4.34 -8.89 -1.62
CA ALA A 34 3.31 -7.88 -1.44
C ALA A 34 2.11 -8.15 -2.34
N ILE A 35 0.96 -7.61 -1.94
CA ILE A 35 -0.26 -7.56 -2.75
C ILE A 35 -0.67 -6.11 -2.97
N ASN A 36 -1.19 -5.84 -4.16
CA ASN A 36 -1.83 -4.58 -4.52
C ASN A 36 -3.34 -4.77 -4.37
N GLN A 37 -3.92 -4.20 -3.32
CA GLN A 37 -5.36 -4.29 -3.06
C GLN A 37 -6.09 -3.04 -3.61
N PRO A 38 -6.90 -3.17 -4.67
CA PRO A 38 -7.70 -2.05 -5.18
C PRO A 38 -8.61 -1.50 -4.09
N THR A 39 -8.61 -0.17 -3.94
CA THR A 39 -9.35 0.53 -2.88
C THR A 39 -9.98 1.78 -3.46
N LEU A 40 -11.13 2.21 -2.96
CA LEU A 40 -11.67 3.53 -3.31
C LEU A 40 -11.14 4.57 -2.34
N ILE A 41 -10.62 5.67 -2.87
CA ILE A 41 -10.14 6.80 -2.07
C ILE A 41 -11.00 8.03 -2.32
N GLN A 42 -11.22 8.83 -1.28
CA GLN A 42 -11.93 10.11 -1.34
C GLN A 42 -11.01 11.23 -0.87
N TYR A 43 -10.75 12.18 -1.76
CA TYR A 43 -9.98 13.39 -1.50
C TYR A 43 -10.82 14.46 -0.79
N PRO A 44 -10.19 15.50 -0.19
CA PRO A 44 -10.90 16.55 0.55
C PRO A 44 -11.88 17.38 -0.30
N ASN A 45 -11.66 17.44 -1.62
CA ASN A 45 -12.56 18.08 -2.58
C ASN A 45 -13.80 17.22 -2.93
N GLY A 46 -13.96 16.05 -2.31
CA GLY A 46 -15.05 15.12 -2.56
C GLY A 46 -14.82 14.18 -3.76
N LYS A 47 -13.73 14.33 -4.52
CA LYS A 47 -13.39 13.45 -5.65
C LYS A 47 -13.12 12.03 -5.14
N VAL A 48 -13.74 11.04 -5.79
CA VAL A 48 -13.54 9.61 -5.51
C VAL A 48 -12.83 8.95 -6.67
N GLU A 49 -11.78 8.18 -6.40
CA GLU A 49 -10.99 7.48 -7.41
C GLU A 49 -10.61 6.08 -6.95
N THR A 50 -10.17 5.25 -7.88
CA THR A 50 -9.51 3.98 -7.55
C THR A 50 -8.07 4.27 -7.15
N GLY A 51 -7.75 3.96 -5.90
CA GLY A 51 -6.40 3.88 -5.37
C GLY A 51 -5.98 2.42 -5.11
N ASN A 52 -4.86 2.26 -4.43
CA ASN A 52 -4.28 0.96 -4.16
C ASN A 52 -3.65 0.92 -2.76
N LEU A 53 -4.02 -0.08 -1.97
CA LEU A 53 -3.37 -0.34 -0.69
C LEU A 53 -2.36 -1.47 -0.86
N VAL A 54 -1.08 -1.13 -0.70
CA VAL A 54 0.00 -2.12 -0.70
C VAL A 54 0.03 -2.82 0.65
N LYS A 55 -0.08 -4.15 0.66
CA LYS A 55 0.06 -4.97 1.88
C LYS A 55 1.21 -5.94 1.72
N PHE A 56 2.12 -5.95 2.68
CA PHE A 56 3.16 -6.97 2.75
C PHE A 56 2.58 -8.27 3.29
N THR A 57 2.94 -9.37 2.63
CA THR A 57 2.62 -10.72 3.10
C THR A 57 3.57 -11.10 4.24
N PRO A 58 3.26 -12.16 5.02
CA PRO A 58 4.21 -12.67 6.02
C PRO A 58 5.58 -13.01 5.44
N SER A 59 5.65 -13.54 4.21
CA SER A 59 6.91 -13.81 3.51
C SER A 59 7.64 -12.53 3.11
N GLY A 60 6.91 -11.49 2.68
CA GLY A 60 7.51 -10.18 2.39
C GLY A 60 8.09 -9.51 3.63
N VAL A 61 7.40 -9.58 4.77
CA VAL A 61 7.92 -9.07 6.05
C VAL A 61 9.18 -9.83 6.47
N ALA A 62 9.20 -11.16 6.32
CA ALA A 62 10.38 -11.97 6.62
C ALA A 62 11.57 -11.63 5.71
N TYR A 63 11.32 -11.42 4.42
CA TYR A 63 12.34 -10.99 3.44
C TYR A 63 12.94 -9.64 3.83
N ILE A 64 12.12 -8.62 4.09
CA ILE A 64 12.57 -7.28 4.46
C ILE A 64 13.42 -7.33 5.74
N LYS A 65 12.99 -8.09 6.76
CA LYS A 65 13.77 -8.26 8.00
C LYS A 65 15.15 -8.85 7.75
N ARG A 66 15.26 -9.83 6.84
CA ARG A 66 16.54 -10.43 6.47
C ARG A 66 17.44 -9.43 5.76
N GLU A 67 16.91 -8.69 4.79
CA GLU A 67 17.67 -7.68 4.04
C GLU A 67 18.18 -6.56 4.96
N MET A 68 17.33 -6.06 5.87
CA MET A 68 17.72 -5.06 6.86
C MET A 68 18.80 -5.56 7.81
N ALA A 69 18.77 -6.84 8.20
CA ALA A 69 19.81 -7.44 9.03
C ALA A 69 21.14 -7.63 8.26
N ALA A 70 21.08 -7.88 6.95
CA ALA A 70 22.25 -8.02 6.09
C ALA A 70 22.90 -6.67 5.75
N HIS A 71 22.12 -5.59 5.73
CA HIS A 71 22.56 -4.23 5.43
C HIS A 71 22.16 -3.26 6.56
N PRO A 72 22.83 -3.33 7.72
CA PRO A 72 22.59 -2.39 8.80
C PRO A 72 22.92 -0.97 8.32
N VAL A 73 21.98 -0.05 8.55
CA VAL A 73 22.09 1.38 8.23
C VAL A 73 23.01 2.09 9.21
#